data_AF-Q5JIV9-F1
#
_entry.id   AF-Q5JIV9-F1
#
_cell.length_a   1.000
_cell.length_b   1.000
_cell.length_c   1.000
_cell.angle_alpha   90.00
_cell.angle_beta   90.00
_cell.angle_gamma   90.00
#
_symmetry.space_group_name_H-M   'P 1'
#
loop_
_entity.id
_entity.type
_entity.pdbx_description
1 polymer ?
#
loop_
_entity_poly.entity_id
_entity_poly.type
_entity_poly.pdbx_seq_one_letter_code
_entity_poly.pdbx_strand_id
1 'polypeptide(L)'
;MGHTIYYNTSIQKWCGFKKFMRRVCSGVGYQLKEEKGTLIIFPQKRGVEPLRIKKEGDGFAKTNLIEPEHSIYLLILHSVSSFGSVSVWED
;
A
#
# COMPACT_ATOMS: atom_id res chain seq x y z
N MET A 1 13.88 7.97 -14.76
CA MET A 1 12.69 8.59 -14.14
C MET A 1 11.54 7.64 -14.37
N GLY A 2 10.78 7.29 -13.34
CA GLY A 2 9.71 6.32 -13.48
C GLY A 2 8.65 6.58 -12.42
N HIS A 3 7.42 6.21 -12.74
CA HIS A 3 6.22 6.68 -12.07
C HIS A 3 6.10 6.21 -10.62
N THR A 4 5.69 7.13 -9.76
CA THR A 4 5.71 7.06 -8.31
C THR A 4 4.34 7.43 -7.76
N ILE A 5 3.80 6.57 -6.91
CA ILE A 5 2.61 6.90 -6.12
C ILE A 5 3.08 7.48 -4.80
N TYR A 6 2.57 8.66 -4.44
CA TYR A 6 2.80 9.31 -3.16
C TYR A 6 1.51 9.29 -2.34
N TYR A 7 1.66 9.18 -1.02
CA TYR A 7 0.51 9.14 -0.14
C TYR A 7 0.82 9.63 1.27
N ASN A 8 -0.22 10.12 1.95
CA ASN A 8 -0.24 10.41 3.38
C ASN A 8 -1.38 9.62 4.03
N THR A 9 -1.15 9.00 5.19
CA THR A 9 -2.10 8.11 5.85
C THR A 9 -2.33 8.49 7.30
N SER A 10 -3.55 8.28 7.81
CA SER A 10 -3.87 8.26 9.23
C SER A 10 -4.92 7.18 9.49
N ILE A 11 -4.49 6.04 10.05
CA ILE A 11 -5.28 4.81 10.16
C ILE A 11 -5.69 4.59 11.61
N GLN A 12 -6.93 4.94 11.95
CA GLN A 12 -7.43 4.78 13.32
C GLN A 12 -7.77 3.31 13.62
N LYS A 13 -8.34 2.58 12.67
CA LYS A 13 -8.74 1.16 12.83
C LYS A 13 -7.63 0.18 12.44
N TRP A 14 -6.42 0.35 12.99
CA TRP A 14 -5.21 -0.40 12.59
C TRP A 14 -5.37 -1.92 12.59
N CYS A 15 -5.92 -2.53 13.65
CA CYS A 15 -6.10 -3.99 13.71
C CYS A 15 -7.05 -4.51 12.61
N GLY A 16 -8.13 -3.76 12.32
CA GLY A 16 -9.07 -4.09 11.25
C GLY A 16 -8.41 -3.99 9.88
N PHE A 17 -7.65 -2.91 9.65
CA PHE A 17 -6.88 -2.71 8.44
C PHE A 17 -5.88 -3.86 8.19
N LYS A 18 -5.09 -4.24 9.20
CA LYS A 18 -4.17 -5.38 9.09
C LYS A 18 -4.86 -6.68 8.70
N LYS A 19 -6.02 -6.98 9.30
CA LYS A 19 -6.79 -8.20 8.99
C LYS A 19 -7.31 -8.16 7.56
N PHE A 20 -7.82 -7.02 7.12
CA PHE A 20 -8.26 -6.81 5.74
C PHE A 20 -7.11 -7.00 4.74
N MET A 21 -5.98 -6.33 4.99
CA MET A 21 -4.81 -6.42 4.11
C MET A 21 -4.22 -7.83 4.01
N ARG A 22 -4.19 -8.60 5.11
CA ARG A 22 -3.79 -10.01 5.06
C ARG A 22 -4.66 -10.82 4.09
N ARG A 23 -5.98 -10.62 4.11
CA ARG A 23 -6.91 -11.29 3.19
C ARG A 23 -6.68 -10.84 1.74
N VAL A 24 -6.57 -9.53 1.51
CA VAL A 24 -6.36 -8.97 0.17
C VAL A 24 -5.04 -9.46 -0.43
N CYS A 25 -3.92 -9.29 0.29
CA CYS A 25 -2.62 -9.73 -0.19
C CYS A 25 -2.58 -11.23 -0.46
N SER A 26 -3.17 -12.06 0.41
CA SER A 26 -3.26 -13.50 0.17
C SER A 26 -4.07 -13.83 -1.09
N GLY A 27 -5.16 -13.11 -1.38
CA GLY A 27 -5.99 -13.35 -2.57
C GLY A 27 -5.33 -12.91 -3.87
N VAL A 28 -4.49 -11.87 -3.82
CA VAL A 28 -3.75 -11.34 -4.98
C VAL A 28 -2.40 -12.06 -5.18
N GLY A 29 -1.91 -12.80 -4.17
CA GLY A 29 -0.61 -13.48 -4.21
C GLY A 29 0.58 -12.62 -3.75
N TYR A 30 0.32 -11.55 -3.00
CA TYR A 30 1.35 -10.68 -2.43
C TYR A 30 1.83 -11.19 -1.07
N GLN A 31 3.11 -11.00 -0.79
CA GLN A 31 3.64 -11.24 0.55
C GLN A 31 3.43 -10.01 1.44
N LEU A 32 3.17 -10.25 2.73
CA LEU A 32 2.90 -9.20 3.70
C LEU A 32 3.81 -9.35 4.92
N LYS A 33 4.46 -8.25 5.32
CA LYS A 33 5.26 -8.17 6.54
C LYS A 33 4.74 -7.05 7.43
N GLU A 34 4.77 -7.26 8.75
CA GLU A 34 4.46 -6.24 9.73
C GLU A 34 5.74 -5.85 10.48
N GLU A 35 6.00 -4.54 10.58
CA GLU A 35 7.13 -3.97 11.32
C GLU A 35 6.63 -2.77 12.12
N LYS A 36 6.84 -2.72 13.44
CA LYS A 36 6.48 -1.62 14.37
C LYS A 36 5.64 -0.47 13.76
N GLY A 37 4.32 -0.68 13.65
CA GLY A 37 3.38 0.36 13.18
C GLY A 37 3.34 0.59 11.67
N THR A 38 3.96 -0.30 10.88
CA THR A 38 4.04 -0.26 9.42
C THR A 38 3.68 -1.64 8.85
N LEU A 39 2.94 -1.64 7.75
CA LEU A 39 2.59 -2.81 6.97
C LEU A 39 3.32 -2.71 5.62
N ILE A 40 4.09 -3.75 5.28
CA ILE A 40 4.89 -3.79 4.05
C ILE A 40 4.32 -4.87 3.13
N ILE A 41 4.00 -4.49 1.91
CA ILE A 41 3.40 -5.34 0.88
C ILE A 41 4.43 -5.54 -0.23
N PHE A 42 4.69 -6.81 -0.58
CA PHE A 42 5.66 -7.17 -1.59
C PHE A 42 4.93 -7.84 -2.78
N PRO A 43 4.88 -7.18 -3.95
CA PRO A 43 4.16 -7.68 -5.12
C PRO A 43 4.90 -8.77 -5.88
N GLN A 44 6.15 -9.09 -5.48
CA GLN A 44 7.02 -10.07 -6.16
C GLN A 44 7.26 -9.77 -7.64
N LYS A 45 7.15 -8.49 -8.05
CA LYS A 45 7.34 -8.03 -9.43
C LYS A 45 8.61 -7.19 -9.56
N ARG A 46 9.45 -7.54 -10.52
CA ARG A 46 10.66 -6.76 -10.84
C ARG A 46 10.26 -5.38 -11.35
N GLY A 47 10.91 -4.34 -10.83
CA GLY A 47 10.64 -2.97 -11.22
C GLY A 47 9.50 -2.31 -10.44
N VAL A 48 8.91 -2.99 -9.45
CA VAL A 48 7.91 -2.41 -8.53
C VAL A 48 8.46 -2.45 -7.11
N GLU A 49 8.50 -1.30 -6.45
CA GLU A 49 8.95 -1.20 -5.07
C GLU A 49 7.88 -1.72 -4.09
N PRO A 50 8.27 -2.29 -2.93
CA PRO A 50 7.32 -2.68 -1.89
C PRO A 50 6.55 -1.48 -1.34
N LEU A 51 5.22 -1.61 -1.21
CA LEU A 51 4.36 -0.58 -0.64
C LEU A 51 4.46 -0.61 0.89
N ARG A 52 4.80 0.53 1.50
CA ARG A 52 4.99 0.68 2.96
C ARG A 52 3.92 1.58 3.55
N ILE A 53 2.89 0.98 4.14
CA ILE A 53 1.77 1.73 4.72
C ILE A 53 2.02 1.87 6.21
N LYS A 54 2.33 3.09 6.64
CA LYS A 54 2.46 3.44 8.06
C LYS A 54 1.07 3.58 8.66
N LYS A 55 0.94 3.40 9.98
CA LYS A 55 -0.29 3.77 10.69
C LYS A 55 -0.58 5.26 10.55
N GLU A 56 0.47 6.09 10.54
CA GLU A 56 0.37 7.54 10.39
C GLU A 56 1.60 8.09 9.64
N GLY A 57 1.36 9.06 8.76
CA GLY A 57 2.39 9.81 8.03
C GLY A 57 2.51 9.46 6.55
N ASP A 58 3.57 9.99 5.95
CA ASP A 58 3.82 9.93 4.50
C ASP A 58 4.56 8.68 4.05
N GLY A 59 4.34 8.33 2.79
CA GLY A 59 5.06 7.30 2.07
C GLY A 59 5.01 7.51 0.55
N PHE A 60 5.77 6.68 -0.14
CA PHE A 60 5.76 6.60 -1.59
C PHE A 60 6.13 5.17 -2.03
N ALA A 61 5.77 4.81 -3.25
CA ALA A 61 6.25 3.60 -3.89
C ALA A 61 6.41 3.82 -5.40
N LYS A 62 7.60 3.51 -5.93
CA LYS A 62 7.81 3.50 -7.38
C LYS A 62 7.23 2.24 -7.99
N THR A 63 6.34 2.44 -8.94
CA THR A 63 5.65 1.36 -9.66
C THR A 63 6.04 1.32 -11.12
N ASN A 64 6.59 2.43 -11.65
CA ASN A 64 6.98 2.57 -13.05
C ASN A 64 5.84 2.25 -14.04
N LEU A 65 4.58 2.48 -13.64
CA LEU A 65 3.36 2.11 -14.39
C LEU A 65 3.31 0.63 -14.80
N ILE A 66 3.97 -0.25 -14.05
CA ILE A 66 3.91 -1.69 -14.31
C ILE A 66 2.57 -2.20 -13.79
N GLU A 67 1.75 -2.68 -14.73
CA GLU A 67 0.44 -3.27 -14.44
C GLU A 67 0.51 -4.80 -14.26
N PRO A 68 -0.37 -5.38 -13.40
CA PRO A 68 -1.46 -4.72 -12.65
C PRO A 68 -1.02 -4.09 -11.30
N GLU A 69 0.27 -4.13 -10.96
CA GLU A 69 0.74 -3.78 -9.63
C GLU A 69 0.47 -2.31 -9.27
N HIS A 70 0.63 -1.41 -10.25
CA HIS A 70 0.31 0.00 -10.12
C HIS A 70 -1.17 0.22 -9.75
N SER A 71 -2.10 -0.31 -10.55
CA SER A 71 -3.53 -0.23 -10.28
C SER A 71 -3.92 -0.85 -8.94
N ILE A 72 -3.31 -1.98 -8.57
CA ILE A 72 -3.57 -2.63 -7.28
C ILE A 72 -3.09 -1.75 -6.11
N TYR A 73 -1.96 -1.06 -6.24
CA TYR A 73 -1.49 -0.15 -5.20
C TYR A 73 -2.45 1.01 -4.98
N LEU A 74 -3.00 1.59 -6.05
CA LEU A 74 -4.03 2.62 -5.94
C LEU A 74 -5.25 2.10 -5.18
N LEU A 75 -5.76 0.91 -5.53
CA LEU A 75 -6.90 0.30 -4.83
C LEU A 75 -6.60 0.04 -3.36
N ILE A 76 -5.41 -0.48 -3.05
CA ILE A 76 -4.98 -0.72 -1.67
C ILE A 76 -4.92 0.60 -0.88
N LEU A 77 -4.29 1.63 -1.44
CA LEU A 77 -4.18 2.93 -0.78
C LEU A 77 -5.56 3.55 -0.58
N HIS A 78 -6.43 3.57 -1.59
CA HIS A 78 -7.79 4.07 -1.44
C HIS A 78 -8.63 3.27 -0.43
N SER A 79 -8.37 1.96 -0.26
CA SER A 79 -9.06 1.16 0.77
C SER A 79 -8.77 1.62 2.19
N VAL A 80 -7.65 2.33 2.42
CA VAL A 80 -7.31 2.93 3.72
C VAL A 80 -8.42 3.88 4.21
N SER A 81 -9.15 4.54 3.30
CA SER A 81 -10.29 5.41 3.63
C SER A 81 -11.41 4.72 4.44
N SER A 82 -11.50 3.38 4.38
CA SER A 82 -12.47 2.61 5.18
C SER A 82 -12.02 2.42 6.63
N PHE A 83 -10.74 2.64 6.92
CA PHE A 83 -10.11 2.45 8.24
C PHE A 83 -9.56 3.76 8.83
N GLY A 84 -9.54 4.82 8.02
CA GLY A 84 -9.18 6.16 8.40
C GLY A 84 -9.13 7.13 7.23
N SER A 85 -8.04 7.88 7.10
CA SER A 85 -7.85 8.83 5.99
C SER A 85 -6.61 8.51 5.18
N VAL A 86 -6.68 8.85 3.91
CA VAL A 86 -5.59 8.76 2.95
C VAL A 86 -5.71 9.88 1.92
N SER A 87 -4.60 10.48 1.57
CA SER A 87 -4.45 11.31 0.38
C SER A 87 -3.46 10.60 -0.54
N VAL A 88 -3.77 10.50 -1.83
CA VAL A 88 -2.95 9.83 -2.85
C VAL A 88 -2.76 10.78 -4.02
N TRP A 89 -1.55 10.85 -4.56
CA TRP A 89 -1.22 11.59 -5.77
C TRP A 89 -0.06 10.92 -6.51
N GLU A 90 0.11 11.28 -7.77
CA GLU A 90 1.05 10.65 -8.72
C GLU A 90 1.93 11.74 -9.36
N ASP A 91 3.11 11.36 -9.87
CA ASP A 91 4.06 12.26 -10.55
C ASP A 91 3.76 12.49 -12.04
#